data_AF-A0A4V5TPE5-F1
#
_entry.id   AF-A0A4V5TPE5-F1
#
_cell.length_a   1.000
_cell.length_b   1.000
_cell.length_c   1.000
_cell.angle_alpha   90.00
_cell.angle_beta   90.00
_cell.angle_gamma   90.00
#
_symmetry.space_group_name_H-M   'P 1'
#
loop_
_entity.id
_entity.type
_entity.pdbx_description
1 polymer ?
#
loop_
_entity_poly.entity_id
_entity_poly.type
_entity_poly.pdbx_seq_one_letter_code
_entity_poly.pdbx_strand_id
1 'polypeptide(L)'
;EKFISIEYLVQPKLITTEITRKEGLAGYWDGRKITGPNTAAHQLQIPVMNGRDTTETHFYTEGGSEYMEMAGLLYVSGSSVKPLDAGQSSKVTLQANGYAKWFTIPQAAAGKTMTVALPSKSSFAVYDEKGVCVNFTVVSGNNKVKLPKNGTVVFAGAPNSEFAITLN
;
A
#
# COMPACT_ATOMS: atom_id res chain seq x y z
N GLU A 1 -16.64 -19.85 -8.58
CA GLU A 1 -16.58 -18.65 -9.44
C GLU A 1 -15.20 -18.02 -9.29
N LYS A 2 -14.38 -18.00 -10.35
CA LYS A 2 -13.06 -17.36 -10.32
C LYS A 2 -13.27 -15.90 -10.72
N PHE A 3 -13.27 -14.99 -9.75
CA PHE A 3 -13.12 -13.57 -10.04
C PHE A 3 -11.70 -13.33 -10.56
N ILE A 4 -11.49 -13.50 -11.86
CA ILE A 4 -10.31 -12.97 -12.56
C ILE A 4 -10.55 -11.47 -12.76
N SER A 5 -10.44 -10.70 -11.67
CA SER A 5 -10.52 -9.25 -11.76
C SER A 5 -9.25 -8.76 -12.46
N ILE A 6 -9.44 -8.10 -13.59
CA ILE A 6 -8.38 -7.41 -14.33
C ILE A 6 -7.69 -6.37 -13.42
N GLU A 7 -8.32 -5.92 -12.32
CA GLU A 7 -7.73 -5.01 -11.32
C GLU A 7 -6.45 -5.59 -10.70
N TYR A 8 -6.33 -6.93 -10.57
CA TYR A 8 -5.08 -7.57 -10.15
C TYR A 8 -3.94 -7.37 -11.18
N LEU A 9 -4.28 -7.25 -12.47
CA LEU A 9 -3.32 -7.00 -13.56
C LEU A 9 -3.05 -5.49 -13.76
N VAL A 10 -3.97 -4.59 -13.38
CA VAL A 10 -3.78 -3.13 -13.41
C VAL A 10 -3.19 -2.56 -12.09
N GLN A 11 -2.75 -3.44 -11.19
CA GLN A 11 -2.30 -3.17 -9.82
C GLN A 11 -1.35 -1.99 -9.58
N PRO A 12 -0.37 -1.65 -10.45
CA PRO A 12 0.59 -0.59 -10.12
C PRO A 12 -0.06 0.76 -9.83
N LYS A 13 -1.17 1.09 -10.51
CA LYS A 13 -1.89 2.37 -10.33
C LYS A 13 -2.82 2.42 -9.13
N LEU A 14 -3.10 1.27 -8.50
CA LEU A 14 -3.95 1.20 -7.30
C LEU A 14 -3.13 1.25 -6.02
N ILE A 15 -1.90 0.73 -6.06
CA ILE A 15 -0.98 0.70 -4.90
C ILE A 15 -0.48 2.10 -4.56
N THR A 16 -0.18 2.91 -5.58
CA THR A 16 0.23 4.30 -5.41
C THR A 16 -0.73 5.21 -6.17
N THR A 17 -1.14 6.29 -5.53
CA THR A 17 -1.98 7.32 -6.13
C THR A 17 -1.36 8.69 -5.86
N GLU A 18 -1.24 9.50 -6.91
CA GLU A 18 -0.74 10.87 -6.80
C GLU A 18 -1.92 11.83 -6.72
N ILE A 19 -2.01 12.57 -5.63
CA ILE A 19 -3.02 13.61 -5.46
C ILE A 19 -2.49 14.89 -6.13
N THR A 20 -2.98 15.18 -7.32
CA THR A 20 -2.65 16.41 -8.06
C THR A 20 -3.87 17.33 -8.17
N ARG A 21 -3.64 18.65 -8.13
CA ARG A 21 -4.68 19.65 -8.40
C ARG A 21 -4.39 20.31 -9.73
N LYS A 22 -5.40 20.40 -10.60
CA LYS A 22 -5.28 21.12 -11.86
C LYS A 22 -5.53 22.61 -11.62
N GLU A 23 -4.68 23.45 -12.22
CA GLU A 23 -4.92 24.89 -12.26
C GLU A 23 -6.26 25.18 -12.95
N GLY A 24 -6.99 26.18 -12.44
CA GLY A 24 -8.29 26.58 -12.97
C GLY A 24 -9.51 25.77 -12.48
N LEU A 25 -9.31 24.71 -11.68
CA LEU A 25 -10.40 23.91 -11.09
C LEU A 25 -10.40 24.01 -9.55
N ALA A 26 -10.56 25.23 -9.04
CA ALA A 26 -10.65 25.47 -7.61
C ALA A 26 -11.83 24.71 -6.98
N GLY A 27 -11.58 24.09 -5.82
CA GLY A 27 -12.59 23.27 -5.13
C GLY A 27 -12.78 21.87 -5.70
N TYR A 28 -11.92 21.43 -6.63
CA TYR A 28 -11.95 20.07 -7.18
C TYR A 28 -10.58 19.39 -7.08
N TRP A 29 -10.62 18.08 -6.91
CA TRP A 29 -9.50 17.16 -7.08
C TRP A 29 -9.95 16.07 -8.05
N ASP A 30 -9.33 16.05 -9.24
CA ASP A 30 -9.79 15.22 -10.35
C ASP A 30 -11.30 15.42 -10.62
N GLY A 31 -12.11 14.35 -10.71
CA GLY A 31 -13.58 14.46 -10.84
C GLY A 31 -14.33 14.75 -9.54
N ARG A 32 -13.64 14.84 -8.40
CA ARG A 32 -14.25 15.00 -7.07
C ARG A 32 -14.33 16.46 -6.67
N LYS A 33 -15.51 16.92 -6.28
CA LYS A 33 -15.70 18.20 -5.60
C LYS A 33 -15.23 18.04 -4.15
N ILE A 34 -14.42 18.98 -3.67
CA ILE A 34 -14.04 19.09 -2.26
C ILE A 34 -15.27 19.59 -1.51
N THR A 35 -15.88 18.73 -0.69
CA THR A 35 -17.14 18.99 0.01
C THR A 35 -16.93 19.52 1.43
N GLY A 36 -15.72 19.37 1.96
CA GLY A 36 -15.36 19.81 3.30
C GLY A 36 -13.86 19.73 3.54
N PRO A 37 -13.40 19.95 4.79
CA PRO A 37 -11.98 19.89 5.14
C PRO A 37 -11.37 18.50 4.93
N ASN A 38 -12.20 17.45 5.08
CA ASN A 38 -11.77 16.05 5.13
C ASN A 38 -12.55 15.15 4.14
N THR A 39 -13.28 15.74 3.19
CA THR A 39 -14.17 14.99 2.30
C THR A 39 -14.13 15.51 0.87
N ALA A 40 -14.14 14.60 -0.09
CA ALA A 40 -14.29 14.91 -1.51
C ALA A 40 -15.13 13.84 -2.21
N ALA A 41 -16.12 14.25 -3.01
CA ALA A 41 -17.05 13.34 -3.65
C ALA A 41 -17.27 13.68 -5.12
N HIS A 42 -17.47 12.65 -5.95
CA HIS A 42 -17.96 12.85 -7.32
C HIS A 42 -19.37 13.42 -7.27
N GLN A 43 -19.64 14.41 -8.12
CA GLN A 43 -20.97 15.03 -8.22
C GLN A 43 -21.91 14.26 -9.16
N LEU A 44 -21.36 13.31 -9.94
CA LEU A 44 -22.09 12.57 -10.96
C LEU A 44 -22.13 11.09 -10.59
N GLN A 45 -23.33 10.52 -10.57
CA GLN A 45 -23.52 9.08 -10.48
C GLN A 45 -23.37 8.48 -11.89
N ILE A 46 -22.28 7.75 -12.11
CA ILE A 46 -22.04 7.05 -13.37
C ILE A 46 -22.56 5.61 -13.25
N PRO A 47 -23.35 5.07 -14.18
CA PRO A 47 -23.82 3.70 -14.09
C PRO A 47 -22.67 2.66 -14.13
N VAL A 48 -22.93 1.49 -13.53
CA VAL A 48 -22.07 0.28 -13.63
C VAL A 48 -20.66 0.53 -13.05
N MET A 49 -19.60 0.02 -13.69
CA MET A 49 -18.25 -0.02 -13.10
C MET A 49 -17.71 1.38 -12.79
N ASN A 50 -17.98 2.36 -13.66
CA ASN A 50 -17.41 3.70 -13.54
C ASN A 50 -18.04 4.56 -12.44
N GLY A 51 -19.16 4.17 -11.84
CA GLY A 51 -19.69 4.81 -10.63
C GLY A 51 -19.84 3.88 -9.42
N ARG A 52 -19.36 2.64 -9.49
CA ARG A 52 -19.17 1.82 -8.28
C ARG A 52 -18.11 2.45 -7.37
N ASP A 53 -17.07 3.02 -7.97
CA ASP A 53 -15.90 3.56 -7.26
C ASP A 53 -15.95 5.10 -7.08
N THR A 54 -17.12 5.71 -7.31
CA THR A 54 -17.37 7.14 -7.02
C THR A 54 -17.71 7.39 -5.55
N THR A 55 -17.39 6.45 -4.66
CA THR A 55 -17.57 6.61 -3.21
C THR A 55 -16.87 7.87 -2.73
N GLU A 56 -17.47 8.53 -1.74
CA GLU A 56 -16.85 9.66 -1.07
C GLU A 56 -15.44 9.28 -0.58
N THR A 57 -14.50 10.19 -0.80
CA THR A 57 -13.14 10.06 -0.31
C THR A 57 -13.06 10.77 1.03
N HIS A 58 -12.64 10.04 2.06
CA HIS A 58 -12.57 10.53 3.42
C HIS A 58 -11.11 10.64 3.87
N PHE A 59 -10.78 11.74 4.51
CA PHE A 59 -9.48 11.97 5.12
C PHE A 59 -9.63 12.02 6.63
N TYR A 60 -8.74 11.36 7.36
CA TYR A 60 -8.74 11.42 8.82
C TYR A 60 -7.35 11.20 9.38
N THR A 61 -7.13 11.66 10.61
CA THR A 61 -5.87 11.43 11.32
C THR A 61 -6.06 10.39 12.41
N GLU A 62 -5.24 9.35 12.41
CA GLU A 62 -5.16 8.34 13.45
C GLU A 62 -3.69 8.16 13.86
N GLY A 63 -3.39 8.17 15.16
CA GLY A 63 -2.03 7.93 15.65
C GLY A 63 -0.97 8.91 15.11
N GLY A 64 -1.37 10.14 14.75
CA GLY A 64 -0.50 11.16 14.16
C GLY A 64 -0.20 10.97 12.67
N SER A 65 -0.82 10.00 12.01
CA SER A 65 -0.73 9.80 10.55
C SER A 65 -2.06 10.17 9.89
N GLU A 66 -2.00 10.89 8.78
CA GLU A 66 -3.16 11.15 7.94
C GLU A 66 -3.40 9.97 6.99
N TYR A 67 -4.64 9.53 6.95
CA TYR A 67 -5.13 8.45 6.10
C TYR A 67 -6.18 8.98 5.13
N MET A 68 -6.25 8.34 3.96
CA MET A 68 -7.29 8.57 2.97
C MET A 68 -7.99 7.26 2.64
N GLU A 69 -9.31 7.22 2.85
CA GLU A 69 -10.18 6.13 2.41
C GLU A 69 -10.79 6.47 1.06
N MET A 70 -10.58 5.61 0.07
CA MET A 70 -11.15 5.78 -1.27
C MET A 70 -11.36 4.42 -1.93
N ALA A 71 -12.56 4.20 -2.48
CA ALA A 71 -12.90 2.98 -3.24
C ALA A 71 -12.56 1.66 -2.50
N GLY A 72 -12.79 1.64 -1.18
CA GLY A 72 -12.49 0.48 -0.34
C GLY A 72 -11.00 0.26 -0.04
N LEU A 73 -10.14 1.21 -0.38
CA LEU A 73 -8.70 1.21 -0.09
C LEU A 73 -8.37 2.24 0.97
N LEU A 74 -7.38 1.92 1.81
CA LEU A 74 -6.82 2.80 2.81
C LEU A 74 -5.41 3.22 2.38
N TYR A 75 -5.21 4.52 2.21
CA TYR A 75 -3.97 5.12 1.79
C TYR A 75 -3.32 5.89 2.93
N VAL A 76 -2.00 5.96 2.91
CA VAL A 76 -1.18 6.86 3.73
C VAL A 76 -0.23 7.60 2.81
N SER A 77 0.20 8.80 3.20
CA SER A 77 1.20 9.53 2.42
C SER A 77 2.47 8.71 2.21
N GLY A 78 2.96 8.67 0.97
CA GLY A 78 4.22 7.99 0.63
C GLY A 78 5.41 8.51 1.43
N SER A 79 5.41 9.80 1.83
CA SER A 79 6.46 10.38 2.68
C SER A 79 6.45 9.85 4.11
N SER A 80 5.36 9.21 4.55
CA SER A 80 5.25 8.59 5.88
C SER A 80 5.76 7.14 5.89
N VAL A 81 6.10 6.57 4.74
CA VAL A 81 6.61 5.20 4.62
C VAL A 81 8.09 5.17 5.04
N LYS A 82 8.35 4.57 6.19
CA LYS A 82 9.70 4.49 6.78
C LYS A 82 10.58 3.48 6.05
N PRO A 83 11.92 3.67 6.03
CA PRO A 83 12.82 2.66 5.51
C PRO A 83 12.77 1.38 6.34
N LEU A 84 12.93 0.24 5.67
CA LEU A 84 13.12 -1.07 6.31
C LEU A 84 14.42 -1.06 7.11
N ASP A 85 14.42 -1.71 8.27
CA ASP A 85 15.66 -1.94 9.03
C ASP A 85 16.65 -2.77 8.21
N ALA A 86 17.84 -2.23 7.98
CA ALA A 86 18.89 -2.83 7.17
C ALA A 86 19.88 -3.72 7.97
N GLY A 87 19.62 -3.90 9.27
CA GLY A 87 20.34 -4.82 10.13
C GLY A 87 20.19 -6.29 9.69
N GLN A 88 21.13 -7.14 10.11
CA GLN A 88 21.12 -8.56 9.72
C GLN A 88 19.88 -9.30 10.21
N SER A 89 19.39 -8.95 11.40
CA SER A 89 18.14 -9.48 11.95
C SER A 89 17.30 -8.35 12.51
N SER A 90 16.02 -8.32 12.15
CA SER A 90 15.06 -7.33 12.61
C SER A 90 13.66 -7.93 12.73
N LYS A 91 12.73 -7.15 13.28
CA LYS A 91 11.34 -7.55 13.47
C LYS A 91 10.38 -6.49 12.98
N VAL A 92 9.29 -6.94 12.39
CA VAL A 92 8.15 -6.10 12.01
C VAL A 92 6.92 -6.60 12.73
N THR A 93 6.33 -5.75 13.58
CA THR A 93 5.05 -6.05 14.25
C THR A 93 3.94 -5.19 13.64
N LEU A 94 2.83 -5.85 13.29
CA LEU A 94 1.61 -5.17 12.86
C LEU A 94 0.90 -4.55 14.06
N GLN A 95 0.15 -3.48 13.82
CA GLN A 95 -0.60 -2.81 14.88
C GLN A 95 -1.91 -3.54 15.19
N ALA A 96 -2.55 -3.18 16.31
CA ALA A 96 -3.81 -3.77 16.74
C ALA A 96 -5.00 -3.44 15.81
N ASN A 97 -4.92 -2.36 15.02
CA ASN A 97 -5.92 -2.03 14.00
C ASN A 97 -5.90 -2.98 12.78
N GLY A 98 -4.90 -3.87 12.68
CA GLY A 98 -4.80 -4.86 11.62
C GLY A 98 -4.35 -4.31 10.26
N TYR A 99 -3.90 -3.05 10.20
CA TYR A 99 -3.39 -2.48 8.96
C TYR A 99 -2.08 -3.13 8.54
N ALA A 100 -1.93 -3.29 7.22
CA ALA A 100 -0.67 -3.70 6.63
C ALA A 100 0.41 -2.64 6.85
N LYS A 101 1.67 -3.07 6.98
CA LYS A 101 2.79 -2.18 7.25
C LYS A 101 3.74 -2.10 6.06
N TRP A 102 3.89 -0.90 5.54
CA TRP A 102 4.73 -0.59 4.39
C TRP A 102 6.10 -0.06 4.80
N PHE A 103 7.12 -0.40 4.02
CA PHE A 103 8.47 0.14 4.15
C PHE A 103 9.08 0.44 2.79
N THR A 104 9.92 1.47 2.71
CA THR A 104 10.82 1.68 1.59
C THR A 104 12.07 0.79 1.76
N ILE A 105 12.65 0.33 0.66
CA ILE A 105 13.90 -0.43 0.71
C ILE A 105 15.07 0.57 0.69
N PRO A 106 15.81 0.73 1.80
CA PRO A 106 16.95 1.64 1.82
C PRO A 106 18.10 1.10 0.97
N GLN A 107 18.99 1.99 0.54
CA GLN A 107 20.17 1.62 -0.24
C GLN A 107 21.03 0.54 0.45
N ALA A 108 21.12 0.57 1.78
CA ALA A 108 21.88 -0.42 2.57
C ALA A 108 21.26 -1.83 2.58
N ALA A 109 20.00 -1.98 2.16
CA ALA A 109 19.31 -3.27 2.03
C ALA A 109 19.17 -3.71 0.57
N ALA A 110 19.28 -2.79 -0.40
CA ALA A 110 19.18 -3.11 -1.81
C ALA A 110 20.23 -4.16 -2.24
N GLY A 111 19.79 -5.17 -2.98
CA GLY A 111 20.62 -6.28 -3.44
C GLY A 111 20.85 -7.41 -2.43
N LYS A 112 20.54 -7.19 -1.13
CA LYS A 112 20.55 -8.26 -0.13
C LYS A 112 19.36 -9.20 -0.33
N THR A 113 19.52 -10.44 0.12
CA THR A 113 18.45 -11.42 0.16
C THR A 113 17.73 -11.32 1.50
N MET A 114 16.47 -10.90 1.46
CA MET A 114 15.57 -10.90 2.60
C MET A 114 14.92 -12.26 2.74
N THR A 115 14.99 -12.85 3.93
CA THR A 115 14.22 -14.03 4.34
C THR A 115 13.26 -13.62 5.45
N VAL A 116 11.99 -14.03 5.36
CA VAL A 116 10.97 -13.72 6.37
C VAL A 116 10.42 -14.99 6.99
N ALA A 117 10.44 -15.06 8.32
CA ALA A 117 9.66 -16.06 9.05
C ALA A 117 8.22 -15.55 9.15
N LEU A 118 7.31 -16.22 8.44
CA LEU A 118 5.90 -15.83 8.35
C LEU A 118 5.10 -16.39 9.53
N PRO A 119 4.40 -15.54 10.30
CA PRO A 119 3.31 -15.97 11.18
C PRO A 119 2.21 -16.72 10.43
N SER A 120 1.37 -17.45 11.17
CA SER A 120 0.20 -18.10 10.59
C SER A 120 -0.73 -17.09 9.92
N LYS A 121 -1.26 -17.44 8.74
CA LYS A 121 -2.18 -16.61 7.93
C LYS A 121 -1.61 -15.21 7.63
N SER A 122 -0.32 -15.14 7.34
CA SER A 122 0.37 -13.90 7.00
C SER A 122 1.05 -13.98 5.64
N SER A 123 1.44 -12.82 5.13
CA SER A 123 2.14 -12.69 3.86
C SER A 123 2.98 -11.42 3.83
N PHE A 124 3.95 -11.39 2.93
CA PHE A 124 4.57 -10.15 2.48
C PHE A 124 4.63 -10.10 0.95
N ALA A 125 4.69 -8.89 0.41
CA ALA A 125 4.97 -8.61 -0.99
C ALA A 125 6.10 -7.58 -1.12
N VAL A 126 6.88 -7.70 -2.20
CA VAL A 126 7.96 -6.78 -2.56
C VAL A 126 7.70 -6.24 -3.95
N TYR A 127 7.84 -4.93 -4.08
CA TYR A 127 7.68 -4.19 -5.32
C TYR A 127 9.00 -3.50 -5.70
N ASP A 128 9.29 -3.43 -6.99
CA ASP A 128 10.41 -2.65 -7.50
C ASP A 128 10.10 -1.14 -7.57
N GLU A 129 11.06 -0.34 -8.04
CA GLU A 129 10.94 1.11 -8.21
C GLU A 129 9.75 1.54 -9.07
N LYS A 130 9.30 0.68 -9.99
CA LYS A 130 8.16 0.95 -10.89
C LYS A 130 6.84 0.45 -10.30
N GLY A 131 6.85 -0.07 -9.08
CA GLY A 131 5.68 -0.66 -8.43
C GLY A 131 5.33 -2.05 -8.97
N VAL A 132 6.23 -2.72 -9.69
CA VAL A 132 6.00 -4.09 -10.18
C VAL A 132 6.23 -5.06 -9.03
N CYS A 133 5.27 -5.94 -8.78
CA CYS A 133 5.39 -6.99 -7.77
C CYS A 133 6.45 -8.02 -8.20
N VAL A 134 7.59 -8.05 -7.51
CA VAL A 134 8.70 -8.99 -7.78
C VAL A 134 8.63 -10.24 -6.90
N ASN A 135 7.92 -10.18 -5.77
CA ASN A 135 7.59 -11.35 -4.97
C ASN A 135 6.29 -11.10 -4.21
N PHE A 136 5.37 -12.06 -4.22
CA PHE A 136 4.25 -12.12 -3.29
C PHE A 136 4.17 -13.53 -2.72
N THR A 137 4.46 -13.66 -1.43
CA THR A 137 4.60 -14.96 -0.75
C THR A 137 3.45 -15.93 -0.95
N VAL A 138 2.20 -15.44 -1.02
CA VAL A 138 1.02 -16.28 -1.24
C VAL A 138 1.03 -16.92 -2.63
N VAL A 139 1.53 -16.20 -3.64
CA VAL A 139 1.58 -16.66 -5.03
C VAL A 139 2.86 -17.45 -5.30
N SER A 140 4.01 -16.96 -4.83
CA SER A 140 5.30 -17.57 -5.11
C SER A 140 5.60 -18.77 -4.23
N GLY A 141 4.96 -18.89 -3.06
CA GLY A 141 5.35 -19.84 -2.01
C GLY A 141 6.77 -19.58 -1.45
N ASN A 142 7.39 -18.46 -1.82
CA ASN A 142 8.78 -18.17 -1.51
C ASN A 142 8.89 -17.02 -0.51
N ASN A 143 9.40 -17.34 0.68
CA ASN A 143 9.66 -16.39 1.75
C ASN A 143 11.05 -15.73 1.67
N LYS A 144 11.78 -15.96 0.58
CA LYS A 144 13.08 -15.35 0.29
C LYS A 144 13.00 -14.50 -0.98
N VAL A 145 13.55 -13.30 -0.95
CA VAL A 145 13.55 -12.38 -2.09
C VAL A 145 14.78 -11.49 -2.08
N LYS A 146 15.37 -11.26 -3.26
CA LYS A 146 16.41 -10.24 -3.42
C LYS A 146 15.76 -8.87 -3.49
N LEU A 147 16.16 -7.97 -2.59
CA LEU A 147 15.53 -6.66 -2.48
C LEU A 147 15.92 -5.75 -3.66
N PRO A 148 14.95 -5.21 -4.43
CA PRO A 148 15.24 -4.26 -5.50
C PRO A 148 15.70 -2.90 -4.94
N LYS A 149 16.48 -2.17 -5.74
CA LYS A 149 16.81 -0.77 -5.44
C LYS A 149 15.55 0.08 -5.55
N ASN A 150 15.38 1.06 -4.65
CA ASN A 150 14.25 2.00 -4.61
C ASN A 150 12.87 1.35 -4.58
N GLY A 151 12.79 0.08 -4.17
CA GLY A 151 11.52 -0.64 -4.06
C GLY A 151 10.83 -0.43 -2.72
N THR A 152 9.72 -1.15 -2.54
CA THR A 152 8.95 -1.18 -1.30
C THR A 152 8.63 -2.61 -0.88
N VAL A 153 8.37 -2.79 0.40
CA VAL A 153 7.89 -4.04 0.97
C VAL A 153 6.68 -3.78 1.85
N VAL A 154 5.69 -4.67 1.79
CA VAL A 154 4.51 -4.65 2.64
C VAL A 154 4.35 -5.96 3.37
N PHE A 155 4.02 -5.89 4.67
CA PHE A 155 3.69 -7.03 5.51
C PHE A 155 2.20 -6.98 5.88
N ALA A 156 1.51 -8.11 5.74
CA ALA A 156 0.08 -8.24 6.02
C ALA A 156 -0.23 -9.55 6.76
N GLY A 157 -1.13 -9.50 7.73
CA GLY A 157 -1.49 -10.64 8.58
C GLY A 157 -2.49 -10.22 9.65
N ALA A 158 -2.74 -11.11 10.61
CA ALA A 158 -3.61 -10.80 11.74
C ALA A 158 -3.05 -9.63 12.58
N PRO A 159 -3.90 -8.86 13.28
CA PRO A 159 -3.45 -7.83 14.22
C PRO A 159 -2.38 -8.36 15.18
N ASN A 160 -1.36 -7.54 15.45
CA ASN A 160 -0.23 -7.89 16.32
C ASN A 160 0.69 -9.03 15.83
N SER A 161 0.56 -9.48 14.57
CA SER A 161 1.50 -10.46 14.00
C SER A 161 2.92 -9.90 13.97
N GLU A 162 3.90 -10.74 14.34
CA GLU A 162 5.32 -10.40 14.33
C GLU A 162 6.08 -11.19 13.28
N PHE A 163 6.70 -10.49 12.34
CA PHE A 163 7.52 -11.05 11.28
C PHE A 163 8.99 -10.92 11.67
N ALA A 164 9.71 -12.04 11.74
CA ALA A 164 11.16 -12.02 11.89
C ALA A 164 11.82 -11.94 10.50
N ILE A 165 12.75 -11.01 10.35
CA ILE A 165 13.42 -10.72 9.08
C ILE A 165 14.91 -11.00 9.24
N THR A 166 15.49 -11.64 8.23
CA THR A 166 16.94 -11.80 8.08
C THR A 166 17.38 -11.21 6.74
N LEU A 167 18.41 -10.37 6.76
CA LEU A 167 19.04 -9.82 5.56
C LEU A 167 20.46 -10.38 5.41
N ASN A 168 20.72 -11.06 4.28
CA ASN A 168 22.01 -11.63 3.92
C ASN A 168 22.56 -11.03 2.61
#